data_AF-A0A673IUV1-F1
#
_entry.id   AF-A0A673IUV1-F1
#
_cell.length_a   1.000
_cell.length_b   1.000
_cell.length_c   1.000
_cell.angle_alpha   90.00
_cell.angle_beta   90.00
_cell.angle_gamma   90.00
#
_symmetry.space_group_name_H-M   'P 1'
#
loop_
_entity.id
_entity.type
_entity.pdbx_description
1 polymer ?
#
loop_
_entity_poly.entity_id
_entity_poly.type
_entity_poly.pdbx_seq_one_letter_code
_entity_poly.pdbx_strand_id
1 'polypeptide(L)'
;MSTKQTARKSTGGKAPRKQLATKAARKSAPATGGVKKPHRYRPGTVALREIRRYQKSTELLIRKLPFQRLVREIAQDFKTDLRFQRAPGLWKLSLNIPLLLSYDIPYYK
;
A
#
# COMPACT_ATOMS: atom_id res chain seq x y z
N MET A 1 54.07 21.80 13.58
CA MET A 1 52.85 21.21 12.98
C MET A 1 51.81 21.04 14.09
N SER A 2 50.85 21.97 14.23
CA SER A 2 49.85 21.98 15.32
C SER A 2 48.55 21.35 14.83
N THR A 3 48.06 20.30 15.51
CA THR A 3 46.84 19.58 15.13
C THR A 3 45.62 20.22 15.79
N LYS A 4 44.72 20.75 14.96
CA LYS A 4 43.44 21.31 15.43
C LYS A 4 42.46 20.16 15.69
N GLN A 5 42.38 19.69 16.93
CA GLN A 5 41.40 18.69 17.35
C GLN A 5 40.02 19.35 17.50
N THR A 6 39.10 19.08 16.58
CA THR A 6 37.70 19.50 16.74
C THR A 6 36.93 18.41 17.48
N ALA A 7 36.43 18.72 18.67
CA ALA A 7 35.54 17.83 19.42
C ALA A 7 34.25 17.56 18.61
N ARG A 8 34.01 16.30 18.25
CA ARG A 8 32.70 15.82 17.80
C ARG A 8 31.88 15.40 19.02
N LYS A 9 30.64 15.88 19.12
CA LYS A 9 29.68 15.44 20.15
C LYS A 9 29.33 13.98 19.89
N SER A 10 29.76 13.08 20.76
CA SER A 10 29.22 11.72 20.83
C SER A 10 27.90 11.79 21.61
N THR A 11 26.77 11.68 20.92
CA THR A 11 25.51 11.35 21.61
C THR A 11 25.51 9.86 21.91
N GLY A 12 26.18 9.51 23.01
CA GLY A 12 26.10 8.20 23.65
C GLY A 12 24.67 7.88 24.10
N GLY A 13 24.32 6.60 24.01
CA GLY A 13 22.98 6.06 24.18
C GLY A 13 22.27 6.49 25.46
N LYS A 14 20.96 6.59 25.35
CA LYS A 14 20.03 6.98 26.42
C LYS A 14 20.04 5.91 27.52
N ALA A 15 20.35 6.30 28.76
CA ALA A 15 20.34 5.43 29.93
C ALA A 15 18.94 4.82 30.20
N PRO A 16 18.82 3.62 30.79
CA PRO A 16 17.54 2.97 31.04
C PRO A 16 16.78 3.73 32.15
N ARG A 17 15.69 4.39 31.79
CA ARG A 17 14.86 5.17 32.71
C ARG A 17 13.81 4.27 33.37
N LYS A 18 13.77 4.28 34.71
CA LYS A 18 12.72 3.69 35.56
C LYS A 18 11.33 4.11 35.06
N GLN A 19 10.42 3.16 34.81
CA GLN A 19 9.08 3.44 34.30
C GLN A 19 8.19 4.01 35.41
N LEU A 20 7.95 5.31 35.35
CA LEU A 20 6.77 5.94 35.92
C LEU A 20 5.84 6.25 34.75
N ALA A 21 4.61 5.75 34.83
CA ALA A 21 3.59 5.89 33.79
C ALA A 21 3.39 7.38 33.44
N THR A 22 3.98 7.78 32.32
CA THR A 22 3.81 9.12 31.77
C THR A 22 2.81 9.00 30.64
N LYS A 23 1.61 9.51 30.90
CA LYS A 23 0.54 9.76 29.93
C LYS A 23 1.18 10.38 28.69
N ALA A 24 1.13 9.68 27.56
CA ALA A 24 1.79 10.10 26.33
C ALA A 24 1.14 11.40 25.80
N ALA A 25 1.70 12.54 26.17
CA ALA A 25 1.48 13.78 25.44
C ALA A 25 2.01 13.55 24.02
N ARG A 26 1.10 13.37 23.07
CA ARG A 26 1.44 13.28 21.64
C ARG A 26 2.28 14.50 21.30
N LYS A 27 3.44 14.27 20.69
CA LYS A 27 4.36 15.33 20.23
C LYS A 27 3.58 16.34 19.38
N SER A 28 3.18 17.46 19.96
CA SER A 28 2.92 18.67 19.19
C SER A 28 4.27 19.20 18.69
N ALA A 29 4.24 19.84 17.52
CA ALA A 29 5.38 20.23 16.71
C ALA A 29 6.52 20.92 17.52
N PRO A 30 7.79 20.81 17.07
CA PRO A 30 8.88 21.56 17.70
C PRO A 30 8.58 23.07 17.67
N ALA A 31 8.67 23.72 18.84
CA ALA A 31 8.29 25.13 19.05
C ALA A 31 9.23 26.16 18.40
N THR A 32 10.24 25.72 17.65
CA THR A 32 11.19 26.61 16.96
C THR A 32 11.75 25.87 15.74
N GLY A 33 11.34 26.30 14.55
CA GLY A 33 11.74 25.73 13.26
C GLY A 33 10.53 25.34 12.42
N GLY A 34 10.31 26.04 11.30
CA GLY A 34 9.13 25.88 10.45
C GLY A 34 8.80 24.42 10.13
N VAL A 35 7.51 24.08 10.20
CA VAL A 35 7.01 22.74 9.91
C VAL A 35 7.49 22.32 8.51
N LYS A 36 8.28 21.24 8.44
CA LYS A 36 8.70 20.66 7.16
C LYS A 36 7.45 20.38 6.33
N LYS A 37 7.41 20.89 5.10
CA LYS A 37 6.29 20.68 4.18
C LYS A 37 5.99 19.18 4.09
N PRO A 38 4.70 18.76 4.15
CA PRO A 38 4.33 17.37 3.94
C PRO A 38 4.92 16.86 2.63
N HIS A 39 5.55 15.69 2.69
CA HIS A 39 6.13 15.08 1.50
C HIS A 39 5.01 14.67 0.52
N ARG A 40 5.05 15.19 -0.70
CA ARG A 40 4.14 14.83 -1.79
C ARG A 40 4.93 14.11 -2.88
N TYR A 41 4.45 12.93 -3.27
CA TYR A 41 5.03 12.19 -4.40
C TYR A 41 4.81 12.91 -5.73
N ARG A 42 5.73 12.72 -6.66
CA ARG A 42 5.57 13.20 -8.05
C ARG A 42 4.37 12.49 -8.70
N PRO A 43 3.66 13.16 -9.63
CA PRO A 43 2.64 12.48 -10.44
C PRO A 43 3.27 11.25 -11.11
N GLY A 44 2.52 10.16 -11.19
CA GLY A 44 2.98 8.88 -11.74
C GLY A 44 3.70 7.96 -10.73
N THR A 45 4.35 8.47 -9.69
CA THR A 45 5.06 7.62 -8.70
C THR A 45 4.12 6.66 -7.97
N VAL A 46 2.95 7.15 -7.55
CA VAL A 46 1.94 6.34 -6.85
C VAL A 46 1.29 5.35 -7.81
N ALA A 47 0.98 5.79 -9.04
CA ALA A 47 0.36 4.95 -10.08
C ALA A 47 1.25 3.75 -10.45
N LEU A 48 2.56 3.96 -10.70
CA LEU A 48 3.48 2.86 -11.01
C LEU A 48 3.60 1.86 -9.86
N ARG A 49 3.51 2.32 -8.62
CA ARG A 49 3.51 1.44 -7.44
C ARG A 49 2.23 0.61 -7.35
N GLU A 50 1.09 1.21 -7.64
CA GLU A 50 -0.21 0.52 -7.67
C GLU A 50 -0.27 -0.52 -8.79
N ILE A 51 0.20 -0.19 -10.00
CA ILE A 51 0.29 -1.13 -11.13
C ILE A 51 1.11 -2.36 -10.73
N ARG A 52 2.32 -2.15 -10.19
CA ARG A 52 3.19 -3.25 -9.73
C ARG A 52 2.54 -4.08 -8.63
N ARG A 53 1.81 -3.45 -7.70
CA ARG A 53 1.10 -4.14 -6.62
C ARG A 53 0.01 -5.06 -7.19
N TYR A 54 -0.86 -4.54 -8.05
CA TYR A 54 -2.01 -5.29 -8.58
C TYR A 54 -1.64 -6.33 -9.64
N GLN A 55 -0.50 -6.17 -10.31
CA GLN A 55 0.05 -7.23 -11.16
C GLN A 55 0.69 -8.37 -10.35
N LYS A 56 1.10 -8.10 -9.10
CA LYS A 56 1.71 -9.11 -8.21
C LYS A 56 0.67 -9.90 -7.41
N SER A 57 -0.42 -9.27 -7.02
CA SER A 57 -1.52 -9.91 -6.29
C SER A 57 -2.68 -10.27 -7.22
N THR A 58 -3.55 -11.17 -6.78
CA THR A 58 -4.78 -11.55 -7.49
C THR A 58 -6.02 -11.25 -6.65
N GLU A 59 -5.95 -10.19 -5.83
CA GLU A 59 -7.10 -9.74 -5.04
C GLU A 59 -8.14 -9.05 -5.93
N LEU A 60 -9.41 -9.16 -5.53
CA LEU A 60 -10.48 -8.48 -6.27
C LEU A 60 -10.34 -6.97 -6.11
N LEU A 61 -10.30 -6.25 -7.23
CA LEU A 61 -10.22 -4.79 -7.25
C LEU A 61 -11.55 -4.13 -6.86
N ILE A 62 -12.66 -4.85 -7.05
CA ILE A 62 -14.01 -4.39 -6.73
C ILE A 62 -14.52 -5.15 -5.50
N ARG A 63 -15.14 -4.43 -4.56
CA ARG A 63 -15.73 -5.02 -3.36
C ARG A 63 -16.85 -6.00 -3.72
N LYS A 64 -16.88 -7.16 -3.06
CA LYS A 64 -17.83 -8.24 -3.36
C LYS A 64 -19.30 -7.86 -3.19
N LEU A 65 -19.66 -7.22 -2.07
CA LEU A 65 -21.06 -6.91 -1.74
C LEU A 65 -21.74 -5.91 -2.70
N PRO A 66 -21.15 -4.74 -3.03
CA PRO A 66 -21.78 -3.82 -3.98
C PRO A 66 -21.87 -4.43 -5.38
N PHE A 67 -20.84 -5.16 -5.84
CA PHE A 67 -20.90 -5.86 -7.12
C PHE A 67 -22.00 -6.94 -7.14
N GLN A 68 -22.13 -7.70 -6.06
CA GLN A 68 -23.19 -8.70 -5.93
C GLN A 68 -24.59 -8.07 -5.96
N ARG A 69 -24.79 -6.90 -5.34
CA ARG A 69 -26.07 -6.18 -5.39
C ARG A 69 -26.40 -5.73 -6.80
N LEU A 70 -25.42 -5.14 -7.50
CA LEU A 70 -25.58 -4.72 -8.90
C LEU A 70 -25.97 -5.88 -9.82
N VAL A 71 -25.32 -7.04 -9.68
CA VAL A 71 -25.64 -8.23 -10.49
C VAL A 71 -27.08 -8.71 -10.21
N ARG A 72 -27.54 -8.64 -8.96
CA ARG A 72 -28.91 -9.03 -8.60
C ARG A 72 -29.96 -8.05 -9.13
N GLU A 73 -29.66 -6.76 -9.08
CA GLU A 73 -30.51 -5.70 -9.62
C GLU A 73 -30.75 -5.91 -11.12
N ILE A 74 -29.68 -6.05 -11.90
CA ILE A 74 -29.77 -6.31 -13.35
C ILE A 74 -30.50 -7.63 -13.64
N ALA A 75 -30.26 -8.68 -12.86
CA ALA A 75 -30.87 -9.99 -13.09
C ALA A 75 -32.38 -10.00 -12.79
N GLN A 76 -32.83 -9.18 -11.84
CA GLN A 76 -34.23 -9.07 -11.48
C GLN A 76 -35.08 -8.59 -12.66
N ASP A 77 -34.52 -7.72 -13.51
CA ASP A 77 -35.20 -7.19 -14.71
C ASP A 77 -35.51 -8.29 -15.75
N PHE A 78 -34.80 -9.41 -15.72
CA PHE A 78 -35.02 -10.53 -16.64
C PHE A 78 -35.87 -11.65 -16.04
N LYS A 79 -35.71 -11.95 -14.74
CA LYS A 79 -36.46 -13.01 -14.05
C LYS A 79 -36.48 -12.78 -12.54
N THR A 80 -37.68 -12.81 -11.95
CA THR A 80 -37.92 -12.37 -10.57
C THR A 80 -37.42 -13.31 -9.46
N ASP A 81 -37.13 -14.57 -9.78
CA ASP A 81 -36.83 -15.63 -8.78
C ASP A 81 -35.48 -16.33 -9.01
N LEU A 82 -34.48 -15.60 -9.47
CA LEU A 82 -33.14 -16.14 -9.70
C LEU A 82 -32.38 -16.35 -8.38
N ARG A 83 -31.96 -17.60 -8.12
CA ARG A 83 -31.11 -17.97 -6.99
C ARG A 83 -29.65 -18.05 -7.41
N PHE A 84 -28.82 -17.19 -6.85
CA PHE A 84 -27.36 -17.19 -7.07
C PHE A 84 -26.67 -18.14 -6.09
N GLN A 85 -25.97 -19.14 -6.61
CA GLN A 85 -25.12 -20.04 -5.83
C GLN A 85 -23.74 -19.40 -5.63
N ARG A 86 -23.16 -19.54 -4.43
CA ARG A 86 -21.79 -19.12 -4.18
C ARG A 86 -20.85 -20.20 -4.70
N ALA A 87 -20.14 -19.93 -5.80
CA ALA A 87 -19.11 -20.83 -6.29
C ALA A 87 -17.94 -20.91 -5.27
N PRO A 88 -17.59 -22.10 -4.75
CA PRO A 88 -16.43 -22.27 -3.90
C PRO A 88 -15.16 -22.29 -4.77
N GLY A 89 -14.27 -21.31 -4.58
CA GLY A 89 -12.82 -21.38 -4.77
C GLY A 89 -12.20 -21.81 -6.12
N LEU A 90 -12.98 -22.29 -7.10
CA LEU A 90 -12.47 -22.89 -8.35
C LEU A 90 -11.79 -21.86 -9.29
N TRP A 91 -11.83 -20.57 -8.96
CA TRP A 91 -11.12 -19.50 -9.67
C TRP A 91 -9.64 -19.41 -9.28
N LYS A 92 -9.17 -20.16 -8.28
CA LYS A 92 -7.75 -20.17 -7.87
C LYS A 92 -6.85 -21.10 -8.70
N LEU A 93 -7.41 -22.02 -9.47
CA LEU A 93 -6.63 -23.02 -10.23
C LEU A 93 -6.48 -22.71 -11.73
N SER A 94 -7.10 -21.65 -12.26
CA SER A 94 -7.05 -21.37 -13.71
C SER A 94 -6.17 -20.19 -14.13
N LEU A 95 -5.56 -19.44 -13.21
CA LEU A 95 -4.75 -18.26 -13.57
C LEU A 95 -3.47 -18.20 -12.74
N ASN A 96 -2.64 -19.23 -12.89
CA ASN A 96 -1.21 -19.07 -12.72
C ASN A 96 -0.62 -18.95 -14.13
N ILE A 97 -0.53 -17.71 -14.65
CA ILE A 97 0.44 -17.38 -15.70
C ILE A 97 1.62 -16.71 -14.99
N PRO A 98 2.63 -17.46 -14.51
CA PRO A 98 3.96 -16.92 -14.35
C PRO A 98 4.76 -17.42 -15.56
N LEU A 99 4.82 -16.68 -16.68
CA LEU A 99 5.82 -16.84 -17.78
C LEU A 99 5.40 -16.17 -19.11
N LEU A 100 4.72 -15.01 -19.11
CA LEU A 100 4.52 -14.23 -20.35
C LEU A 100 4.94 -12.76 -20.22
N LEU A 101 5.81 -12.44 -19.26
CA LEU A 101 6.56 -11.17 -19.24
C LEU A 101 8.08 -11.38 -19.41
N SER A 102 8.50 -12.58 -19.77
CA SER A 102 9.87 -12.84 -20.27
C SER A 102 9.94 -12.89 -21.80
N TYR A 103 8.83 -12.63 -22.51
CA TYR A 103 8.86 -12.39 -23.95
C TYR A 103 8.99 -10.89 -24.16
N ASP A 104 10.21 -10.46 -24.46
CA ASP A 104 10.50 -9.20 -25.12
C ASP A 104 9.49 -8.96 -26.24
N ILE A 105 8.79 -7.83 -26.16
CA ILE A 105 8.05 -7.27 -27.29
C ILE A 105 9.11 -6.60 -28.17
N PRO A 106 9.49 -7.16 -29.35
CA PRO A 106 10.32 -6.42 -30.27
C PRO A 106 9.49 -5.24 -30.78
N TYR A 107 9.92 -4.04 -30.46
CA TYR A 107 9.45 -2.84 -31.15
C TYR A 107 9.83 -2.97 -32.63
N TYR A 108 8.82 -3.04 -33.50
CA TYR A 108 9.03 -2.86 -34.93
C TYR A 108 9.47 -1.42 -35.21
N LYS A 109 10.67 -1.26 -35.76
CA LYS A 109 11.09 -0.11 -36.56
C LYS A 109 11.65 -0.62 -37.87
#